data_AF-A0A953PID2-F1
#
_entry.id   AF-A0A953PID2-F1
#
_cell.length_a   1.000
_cell.length_b   1.000
_cell.length_c   1.000
_cell.angle_alpha   90.00
_cell.angle_beta   90.00
_cell.angle_gamma   90.00
#
_symmetry.space_group_name_H-M   'P 1'
#
loop_
_entity.id
_entity.type
_entity.pdbx_description
1 polymer ?
#
loop_
_entity_poly.entity_id
_entity_poly.type
_entity_poly.pdbx_seq_one_letter_code
_entity_poly.pdbx_strand_id
1 'polypeptide(L)'
;MSQKTVQLMIGRLLTDEDLRLQFVERPRETLADLRDQGFELTNDEIDALARSDPKMWPSVARRIHPRLQRCSLRARKEKVV
;
A
#
# COMPACT_ATOMS: atom_id res chain seq x y z
N MET A 1 -9.03 6.99 18.97
CA MET A 1 -8.32 6.57 17.74
C MET A 1 -7.41 5.40 18.06
N SER A 2 -7.55 4.27 17.38
CA SER A 2 -6.71 3.10 17.62
C SER A 2 -5.64 3.02 16.53
N GLN A 3 -4.38 2.81 16.89
CA GLN A 3 -3.26 2.64 15.93
C GLN A 3 -3.43 1.48 14.94
N LYS A 4 -4.50 0.66 15.08
CA LYS A 4 -4.78 -0.49 14.22
C LYS A 4 -4.89 -0.12 12.73
N THR A 5 -5.52 1.00 12.38
CA THR A 5 -5.65 1.37 10.96
C THR A 5 -4.30 1.68 10.35
N VAL A 6 -3.46 2.45 11.05
CA VAL A 6 -2.09 2.75 10.61
C VAL A 6 -1.27 1.46 10.48
N GLN A 7 -1.32 0.56 11.47
CA GLN A 7 -0.64 -0.74 11.40
C GLN A 7 -1.11 -1.58 10.20
N LEU A 8 -2.41 -1.59 9.94
CA LEU A 8 -2.99 -2.24 8.77
C LEU A 8 -2.48 -1.62 7.46
N MET A 9 -2.41 -0.28 7.38
CA MET A 9 -1.89 0.42 6.19
C MET A 9 -0.43 0.08 5.93
N ILE A 10 0.40 0.08 6.96
CA ILE A 10 1.81 -0.34 6.85
C ILE A 10 1.89 -1.78 6.34
N GLY A 11 1.11 -2.69 6.92
CA GLY A 11 1.04 -4.09 6.47
C GLY A 11 0.61 -4.22 5.01
N ARG A 12 -0.42 -3.46 4.59
CA ARG A 12 -0.88 -3.44 3.20
C ARG A 12 0.17 -2.85 2.25
N LEU A 13 0.85 -1.75 2.59
CA LEU A 13 1.91 -1.20 1.74
C LEU A 13 3.05 -2.21 1.51
N LEU A 14 3.35 -3.06 2.51
CA LEU A 14 4.35 -4.11 2.39
C LEU A 14 3.91 -5.33 1.58
N THR A 15 2.62 -5.64 1.57
CA THR A 15 2.10 -6.91 1.02
C THR A 15 1.27 -6.75 -0.24
N ASP A 16 0.64 -5.60 -0.46
CA ASP A 16 -0.25 -5.29 -1.57
C ASP A 16 0.54 -4.49 -2.63
N GLU A 17 0.94 -5.15 -3.70
CA GLU A 17 1.78 -4.53 -4.74
C GLU A 17 1.06 -3.41 -5.49
N ASP A 18 -0.20 -3.60 -5.84
CA ASP A 18 -0.99 -2.60 -6.57
C ASP A 18 -1.16 -1.34 -5.72
N LEU A 19 -1.52 -1.51 -4.43
CA LEU A 19 -1.60 -0.40 -3.50
C LEU A 19 -0.26 0.32 -3.36
N ARG A 20 0.83 -0.44 -3.20
CA ARG A 20 2.17 0.15 -3.04
C ARG A 20 2.59 0.96 -4.26
N LEU A 21 2.30 0.50 -5.46
CA LEU A 21 2.61 1.23 -6.70
C LEU A 21 1.83 2.55 -6.77
N GLN A 22 0.54 2.54 -6.45
CA GLN A 22 -0.28 3.75 -6.38
C GLN A 22 0.24 4.72 -5.31
N PHE A 23 0.56 4.20 -4.12
CA PHE A 23 1.06 5.00 -3.01
C PHE A 23 2.40 5.68 -3.33
N VAL A 24 3.33 4.98 -3.99
CA VAL A 24 4.64 5.55 -4.37
C VAL A 24 4.48 6.68 -5.39
N GLU A 25 3.49 6.60 -6.28
CA GLU A 25 3.21 7.62 -7.29
C GLU A 25 2.44 8.82 -6.70
N ARG A 26 1.41 8.53 -5.88
CA ARG A 26 0.39 9.47 -5.42
C ARG A 26 -0.02 9.16 -3.96
N PRO A 27 0.86 9.44 -2.98
CA PRO A 27 0.68 8.94 -1.61
C PRO A 27 -0.55 9.53 -0.91
N ARG A 28 -0.79 10.83 -1.08
CA ARG A 28 -1.93 11.50 -0.45
C ARG A 28 -3.25 11.12 -1.09
N GLU A 29 -3.31 11.09 -2.42
CA GLU A 29 -4.53 10.66 -3.13
C GLU A 29 -4.87 9.21 -2.77
N THR A 30 -3.87 8.30 -2.81
CA THR A 30 -4.10 6.88 -2.47
C THR A 30 -4.66 6.69 -1.06
N LEU A 31 -4.17 7.44 -0.07
CA LEU A 31 -4.68 7.36 1.30
C LEU A 31 -6.06 8.03 1.47
N ALA A 32 -6.32 9.12 0.75
CA ALA A 32 -7.64 9.75 0.71
C ALA A 32 -8.68 8.80 0.11
N ASP A 33 -8.35 8.14 -1.00
CA ASP A 33 -9.22 7.13 -1.64
C ASP A 33 -9.52 5.96 -0.70
N LEU A 34 -8.56 5.53 0.11
CA LEU A 34 -8.77 4.51 1.13
C LEU A 34 -9.67 5.00 2.26
N ARG A 35 -9.50 6.25 2.72
CA ARG A 35 -10.41 6.84 3.71
C ARG A 35 -11.84 6.87 3.18
N ASP A 36 -12.01 7.25 1.92
CA ASP A 36 -13.32 7.33 1.26
C ASP A 36 -13.95 5.94 1.05
N GLN A 37 -13.14 4.88 1.04
CA GLN A 37 -13.59 3.47 1.08
C GLN A 37 -13.96 2.98 2.49
N GLY A 38 -13.87 3.82 3.51
CA GLY A 38 -14.29 3.51 4.89
C GLY A 38 -13.15 3.12 5.84
N PHE A 39 -11.88 3.27 5.43
CA PHE A 39 -10.77 3.13 6.38
C PHE A 39 -10.70 4.36 7.30
N GLU A 40 -10.68 4.14 8.61
CA GLU A 40 -10.56 5.21 9.60
C GLU A 40 -9.14 5.81 9.61
N LEU A 41 -8.89 6.77 8.73
CA LEU A 41 -7.64 7.54 8.64
C LEU A 41 -7.91 9.02 8.89
N THR A 42 -7.25 9.58 9.89
CA THR A 42 -7.24 11.03 10.14
C THR A 42 -6.29 11.75 9.18
N ASN A 43 -6.45 13.06 9.06
CA ASN A 43 -5.53 13.89 8.27
C ASN A 43 -4.08 13.80 8.78
N ASP A 44 -3.88 13.72 10.10
CA ASP A 44 -2.55 13.59 10.69
C ASP A 44 -1.88 12.26 10.34
N GLU A 45 -2.64 11.16 10.36
CA GLU A 45 -2.14 9.84 9.94
C GLU A 45 -1.83 9.80 8.44
N ILE A 46 -2.68 10.44 7.61
CA ILE A 46 -2.43 10.58 6.17
C ILE A 46 -1.12 11.33 5.93
N ASP A 47 -0.93 12.48 6.58
CA ASP A 47 0.28 13.26 6.43
C ASP A 47 1.53 12.53 6.96
N ALA A 48 1.41 11.81 8.08
CA ALA A 48 2.51 11.03 8.63
C ALA A 48 2.95 9.91 7.67
N LEU A 49 2.00 9.17 7.10
CA LEU A 49 2.29 8.13 6.11
C LEU A 49 2.85 8.75 4.82
N ALA A 50 2.26 9.84 4.31
CA ALA A 50 2.70 10.49 3.07
C ALA A 50 4.10 11.13 3.16
N ARG A 51 4.56 11.49 4.36
CA ARG A 51 5.93 11.98 4.60
C ARG A 51 6.99 10.88 4.67
N SER A 52 6.60 9.61 4.72
CA SER A 52 7.55 8.49 4.68
C SER A 52 8.29 8.46 3.34
N ASP A 53 9.55 8.02 3.33
CA ASP A 53 10.32 7.89 2.08
C ASP A 53 9.62 6.89 1.15
N PRO A 54 9.13 7.31 -0.03
CA PRO A 54 8.44 6.42 -0.96
C PRO A 54 9.31 5.24 -1.41
N LYS A 55 10.65 5.41 -1.45
CA LYS A 55 11.59 4.35 -1.86
C LYS A 55 11.75 3.26 -0.81
N MET A 56 11.40 3.54 0.45
CA MET A 56 11.44 2.55 1.53
C MET A 56 10.48 1.39 1.26
N TRP A 57 9.25 1.69 0.81
CA TRP A 57 8.20 0.67 0.68
C TRP A 57 8.55 -0.44 -0.31
N PRO A 58 9.01 -0.16 -1.56
CA PRO A 58 9.47 -1.21 -2.46
C PRO A 58 10.69 -1.97 -1.94
N SER A 59 11.61 -1.27 -1.24
CA SER A 59 12.81 -1.88 -0.68
C SER A 59 12.49 -2.92 0.40
N VAL A 60 11.58 -2.57 1.32
CA VAL A 60 11.15 -3.49 2.39
C VAL A 60 10.28 -4.62 1.83
N ALA A 61 9.35 -4.32 0.92
CA ALA A 61 8.47 -5.32 0.31
C ALA A 61 9.25 -6.46 -0.39
N ARG A 62 10.40 -6.15 -1.02
CA ARG A 62 11.30 -7.16 -1.63
C ARG A 62 11.96 -8.11 -0.64
N ARG A 63 12.03 -7.73 0.64
CA ARG A 63 12.59 -8.57 1.72
C ARG A 63 11.53 -9.46 2.37
N ILE A 64 10.25 -9.21 2.11
CA ILE A 64 9.15 -10.03 2.60
C ILE A 64 8.97 -11.23 1.69
N HIS A 65 8.79 -12.41 2.29
CA HIS A 65 8.61 -13.65 1.54
C HIS A 65 7.40 -13.53 0.57
N PRO A 66 7.53 -13.91 -0.72
CA PRO A 66 6.48 -13.70 -1.73
C PRO A 66 5.09 -14.22 -1.34
N ARG A 67 5.01 -15.35 -0.63
CA ARG A 67 3.75 -15.90 -0.09
C ARG A 67 2.90 -14.94 0.76
N LEU A 68 3.52 -13.91 1.35
CA LEU A 68 2.83 -12.92 2.17
C LEU A 68 2.35 -11.73 1.33
N GLN A 69 2.83 -11.60 0.09
CA GLN A 69 2.32 -10.60 -0.83
C GLN A 69 0.94 -11.05 -1.31
N ARG A 70 0.00 -10.11 -1.40
CA ARG A 70 -1.29 -10.37 -2.03
C ARG A 70 -1.01 -10.75 -3.49
N CYS A 71 -1.48 -11.91 -3.91
CA CYS A 71 -1.47 -12.28 -5.31
C CYS A 71 -2.23 -11.21 -6.09
N SER A 72 -1.52 -10.37 -6.84
CA SER A 72 -2.15 -9.50 -7.83
C SER A 72 -2.71 -10.43 -8.90
N LEU A 73 -4.04 -10.49 -9.05
CA LEU A 73 -4.71 -11.23 -10.13
C LEU A 73 -4.53 -10.52 -11.48
N ARG A 74 -3.45 -9.75 -11.68
CA ARG A 74 -3.07 -9.25 -13.00
C ARG A 74 -2.75 -10.50 -13.81
N ALA A 75 -3.78 -10.97 -14.51
CA ALA A 75 -3.76 -12.18 -15.29
C ALA A 75 -2.45 -12.22 -16.07
N ARG A 76 -1.74 -13.33 -15.93
CA ARG A 76 -0.80 -13.83 -16.91
C ARG A 76 -1.41 -13.54 -18.28
N LYS A 77 -0.93 -12.50 -18.98
CA LYS A 77 -1.23 -12.39 -20.41
C LYS A 77 -0.51 -13.58 -21.02
N GLU A 78 -1.24 -14.67 -21.19
CA GLU A 78 -0.80 -15.81 -21.97
C GLU A 78 -0.35 -15.24 -23.31
N LYS A 79 0.95 -15.36 -23.59
CA LYS A 79 1.44 -15.21 -24.95
C LYS A 79 0.85 -16.38 -25.73
N VAL A 80 -0.25 -16.12 -26.44
CA VAL A 80 -0.63 -16.95 -27.57
C VAL A 80 0.43 -16.66 -28.63
N VAL A 81 1.35 -17.61 -28.80
CA VAL A 81 2.20 -17.76 -30.00
C VAL A 81 1.63 -18.92 -30.78
#